data_AF-A0AAD8BL55-F1
#
_entry.id   AF-A0AAD8BL55-F1
#
_cell.length_a   1.000
_cell.length_b   1.000
_cell.length_c   1.000
_cell.angle_alpha   90.00
_cell.angle_beta   90.00
_cell.angle_gamma   90.00
#
_symmetry.space_group_name_H-M   'P 1'
#
loop_
_entity.id
_entity.type
_entity.pdbx_description
1 polymer ?
#
loop_
_entity_poly.entity_id
_entity_poly.type
_entity_poly.pdbx_seq_one_letter_code
_entity_poly.pdbx_strand_id
1 'polypeptide(L)'
;VALIVNGLEHQFVKTFENSDWMDSKDQSELISRLKFMDILIGGEDWITDLVKIDQKYEALEAVEGDYLQNQANIVRFRKNKKARRLPEKL
;
A
#
# COMPACT_ATOMS: atom_id res chain seq x y z
N VAL A 1 13.49 -12.76 1.96
CA VAL A 1 13.20 -11.31 2.08
C VAL A 1 12.37 -11.03 3.34
N ALA A 2 11.18 -11.61 3.52
CA ALA A 2 10.37 -11.40 4.73
C ALA A 2 11.11 -11.67 6.05
N LEU A 3 11.86 -12.77 6.14
CA LEU A 3 12.68 -13.07 7.32
C LEU A 3 13.77 -12.00 7.60
N ILE A 4 14.30 -11.35 6.56
CA ILE A 4 15.31 -10.29 6.70
C ILE A 4 14.64 -9.03 7.24
N VAL A 5 13.46 -8.67 6.71
CA VAL A 5 12.70 -7.49 7.18
C VAL A 5 12.28 -7.66 8.63
N ASN A 6 11.76 -8.82 9.01
CA ASN A 6 11.40 -9.11 10.41
C ASN A 6 12.63 -9.05 11.33
N GLY A 7 13.79 -9.52 10.87
CA GLY A 7 15.04 -9.42 11.61
C GLY A 7 15.51 -7.97 11.82
N LEU A 8 15.31 -7.11 10.81
CA LEU A 8 15.60 -5.68 10.89
C LEU A 8 14.65 -4.96 11.85
N GLU A 9 13.34 -5.22 11.76
CA GLU A 9 12.34 -4.64 12.67
C GLU A 9 12.67 -4.99 14.13
N HIS A 10 12.99 -6.26 14.41
CA HIS A 10 13.39 -6.71 15.73
C HIS A 10 14.64 -5.98 16.25
N GLN A 11 15.66 -5.80 15.40
CA GLN A 11 16.85 -5.05 15.80
C GLN A 11 16.58 -3.56 15.99
N PHE A 12 15.67 -3.00 15.21
CA PHE A 12 15.29 -1.60 15.33
C PHE A 12 14.58 -1.34 16.66
N VAL A 13 13.64 -2.21 17.05
CA VAL A 13 12.99 -2.16 18.37
C VAL A 13 14.04 -2.26 19.49
N LYS A 14 14.96 -3.23 19.43
CA LYS A 14 16.03 -3.37 20.43
C LYS A 14 16.96 -2.17 20.53
N THR A 15 17.22 -1.49 19.42
CA THR A 15 18.07 -0.29 19.41
C THR A 15 17.42 0.82 20.23
N PHE A 16 16.11 0.98 20.10
CA PHE A 16 15.38 1.99 20.86
C PHE A 16 15.06 1.57 22.29
N GLU A 17 14.88 0.27 22.58
CA GLU A 17 14.76 -0.25 23.95
C GLU A 17 15.98 0.08 24.81
N ASN A 18 17.18 0.10 24.22
CA ASN A 18 18.45 0.37 24.90
C ASN A 18 18.94 1.82 24.74
N SER A 19 18.06 2.74 24.40
CA SER A 19 18.42 4.13 24.08
C SER A 19 18.38 5.02 25.31
N ASP A 20 19.55 5.46 25.79
CA ASP A 20 19.67 6.30 26.99
C ASP A 20 19.31 7.79 26.78
N TRP A 21 19.09 8.21 25.53
CA TRP A 21 18.81 9.61 25.18
C TRP A 21 17.32 9.92 25.00
N MET A 22 16.44 8.92 25.13
CA MET A 22 14.99 9.06 24.88
C MET A 22 14.19 8.88 26.16
N ASP A 23 13.17 9.72 26.35
CA ASP A 23 12.23 9.57 27.45
C ASP A 23 11.35 8.32 27.26
N SER A 24 11.02 7.64 28.35
CA SER A 24 10.31 6.35 28.34
C SER A 24 8.94 6.38 27.64
N LYS A 25 8.27 7.54 27.67
CA LYS A 25 7.00 7.75 26.98
C LYS A 25 7.16 7.75 25.46
N ASP A 26 8.13 8.50 24.95
CA ASP A 26 8.39 8.64 23.51
C ASP A 26 8.94 7.33 22.94
N GLN A 27 9.75 6.63 23.72
CA GLN A 27 10.24 5.28 23.43
C GLN A 27 9.09 4.28 23.26
N SER A 28 8.10 4.29 24.16
CA SER A 28 6.93 3.40 24.08
C SER A 28 6.07 3.70 22.85
N GLU A 29 5.84 4.97 22.53
CA GLU A 29 5.09 5.37 21.34
C GLU A 29 5.81 4.95 20.05
N LEU A 30 7.13 5.18 19.98
CA LEU A 30 7.95 4.78 18.84
C LEU A 30 7.90 3.27 18.61
N ILE A 31 8.09 2.47 19.67
CA ILE A 31 8.03 1.00 19.58
C ILE A 31 6.63 0.54 19.13
N SER A 32 5.58 1.19 19.63
CA SER A 32 4.21 0.90 19.18
C SER A 32 4.05 1.15 17.68
N ARG A 33 4.53 2.27 17.16
CA ARG A 33 4.46 2.60 15.73
C ARG A 33 5.24 1.60 14.87
N LEU A 34 6.41 1.17 15.33
CA LEU A 34 7.24 0.18 14.62
C LEU A 34 6.52 -1.17 14.49
N LYS A 35 5.85 -1.63 15.55
CA LYS A 35 5.09 -2.89 15.56
C LYS A 35 3.84 -2.88 14.66
N PHE A 36 3.31 -1.69 14.35
CA PHE A 36 2.16 -1.53 13.46
C PHE A 36 2.57 -1.14 12.02
N MET A 37 3.85 -1.24 11.69
CA MET A 37 4.33 -0.95 10.35
C MET A 37 3.91 -2.08 9.38
N ASP A 38 3.08 -1.75 8.40
CA ASP A 38 2.72 -2.70 7.35
C ASP A 38 3.89 -2.97 6.42
N ILE A 39 4.28 -4.24 6.30
CA ILE A 39 5.35 -4.70 5.42
C ILE A 39 4.74 -5.27 4.14
N LEU A 40 4.93 -4.58 3.02
CA LEU A 40 4.54 -5.04 1.69
C LEU A 40 5.79 -5.51 0.93
N ILE A 41 5.89 -6.81 0.66
CA ILE A 41 7.01 -7.41 -0.08
C ILE A 41 6.48 -7.99 -1.39
N GLY A 42 7.05 -7.54 -2.51
CA GLY A 42 6.73 -8.07 -3.84
C GLY A 42 5.44 -7.54 -4.47
N GLY A 43 4.47 -7.08 -3.69
CA GLY A 43 3.24 -6.46 -4.20
C GLY A 43 2.03 -6.66 -3.28
N GLU A 44 0.86 -6.23 -3.73
CA GLU A 44 -0.41 -6.53 -3.05
C GLU A 44 -0.89 -7.93 -3.46
N ASP A 45 -1.33 -8.77 -2.51
CA ASP A 45 -1.69 -10.18 -2.77
C ASP A 45 -2.75 -10.39 -3.85
N TRP A 46 -3.67 -9.42 -4.02
CA TRP A 46 -4.77 -9.53 -4.99
C TRP A 46 -4.28 -9.65 -6.44
N ILE A 47 -3.03 -9.30 -6.76
CA ILE A 47 -2.49 -9.45 -8.12
C ILE A 47 -2.36 -10.91 -8.56
N THR A 48 -2.44 -11.86 -7.62
CA THR A 48 -2.44 -13.31 -7.91
C THR A 48 -3.85 -13.88 -8.05
N ASP A 49 -4.87 -13.10 -7.70
CA ASP A 49 -6.27 -13.49 -7.73
C ASP A 49 -6.93 -12.91 -8.98
N LEU A 50 -7.10 -13.74 -10.01
CA LEU A 50 -7.65 -13.32 -11.30
C LEU A 50 -9.04 -12.69 -11.16
N VAL A 51 -9.88 -13.20 -10.25
CA VAL A 51 -11.22 -12.65 -10.01
C VAL A 51 -11.11 -11.23 -9.47
N LYS A 52 -10.17 -10.97 -8.55
CA LYS A 52 -9.93 -9.61 -8.05
C LYS A 52 -9.33 -8.70 -9.10
N ILE A 53 -8.48 -9.21 -9.99
CA ILE A 53 -7.95 -8.44 -11.12
C ILE A 53 -9.08 -8.00 -12.04
N ASP A 54 -9.93 -8.94 -12.46
CA ASP A 54 -11.05 -8.68 -13.36
C ASP A 54 -12.00 -7.66 -12.73
N GLN A 55 -12.39 -7.84 -11.47
CA GLN A 55 -13.22 -6.87 -10.73
C GLN A 55 -12.56 -5.48 -10.65
N LYS A 56 -11.24 -5.42 -10.45
CA LYS A 56 -10.52 -4.15 -10.31
C LYS A 56 -10.47 -3.35 -11.61
N TYR A 57 -10.51 -4.04 -12.76
CA TYR A 57 -10.41 -3.45 -14.09
C TYR A 57 -11.67 -3.61 -14.95
N GLU A 58 -12.77 -4.10 -14.39
CA GLU A 58 -14.04 -4.36 -15.09
C GLU A 58 -14.55 -3.16 -15.91
N ALA A 59 -14.36 -1.95 -15.39
CA ALA A 59 -14.79 -0.71 -16.06
C ALA A 59 -13.73 -0.09 -17.00
N LEU A 60 -12.60 -0.77 -17.23
CA LEU A 60 -11.55 -0.33 -18.16
C LEU A 60 -11.73 -1.05 -19.51
N GLU A 61 -12.11 -0.30 -20.52
CA GLU A 61 -12.28 -0.81 -21.88
C GLU A 61 -11.01 -0.53 -22.71
N ALA A 62 -10.59 -1.54 -23.48
CA ALA A 62 -9.49 -1.44 -24.45
C ALA A 62 -10.00 -1.69 -25.87
N VAL A 63 -9.55 -0.87 -26.81
CA VAL A 63 -9.84 -0.96 -28.25
C VAL A 63 -8.56 -1.37 -28.96
N GLU A 64 -8.59 -2.48 -29.68
CA GLU A 64 -7.43 -2.97 -30.42
C GLU A 64 -6.99 -1.97 -31.51
N GLY A 65 -5.68 -1.73 -31.62
CA GLY A 65 -5.10 -0.83 -32.63
C GLY A 65 -5.26 0.68 -32.35
N ASP A 66 -6.08 1.09 -31.40
CA ASP A 66 -6.31 2.50 -31.08
C ASP A 66 -5.65 2.93 -29.76
N TYR A 67 -4.37 3.30 -29.85
CA TYR A 67 -3.61 3.78 -28.71
C TYR A 67 -4.22 5.06 -28.09
N LEU A 68 -4.69 6.01 -28.90
CA LEU A 68 -5.15 7.31 -28.42
C LEU A 68 -6.45 7.16 -27.62
N GLN A 69 -7.40 6.37 -28.14
CA GLN A 69 -8.63 6.04 -27.43
C GLN A 69 -8.32 5.30 -26.14
N ASN A 70 -7.39 4.34 -26.16
CA ASN A 70 -6.98 3.61 -24.95
C ASN A 70 -6.37 4.52 -23.88
N GLN A 71 -5.58 5.53 -24.28
CA GLN A 71 -5.10 6.54 -23.34
C GLN A 71 -6.25 7.35 -22.72
N ALA A 72 -7.23 7.77 -23.52
CA ALA A 72 -8.42 8.45 -23.03
C ALA A 72 -9.24 7.57 -22.06
N ASN A 73 -9.42 6.29 -22.37
CA ASN A 73 -10.10 5.31 -21.53
C ASN A 73 -9.39 5.13 -20.18
N ILE A 74 -8.07 5.01 -20.17
CA ILE A 74 -7.26 4.93 -18.94
C ILE A 74 -7.43 6.19 -18.08
N VAL A 75 -7.38 7.37 -18.69
CA VAL A 75 -7.57 8.65 -17.96
C VAL A 75 -8.97 8.71 -17.34
N ARG A 76 -10.01 8.35 -18.10
CA ARG A 76 -11.40 8.32 -17.63
C ARG A 76 -11.58 7.31 -16.48
N PHE A 77 -11.06 6.10 -16.63
CA PHE A 77 -11.08 5.06 -15.60
C PHE A 77 -10.43 5.55 -14.29
N ARG A 78 -9.24 6.16 -14.37
CA ARG A 78 -8.54 6.71 -13.19
C ARG A 78 -9.33 7.82 -12.51
N LYS A 79 -9.96 8.72 -13.26
CA LYS A 79 -10.83 9.79 -12.70
C LYS A 79 -12.04 9.20 -11.98
N ASN A 80 -12.75 8.27 -12.61
CA ASN A 80 -13.92 7.63 -12.02
C ASN A 80 -13.58 6.86 -10.75
N LYS A 81 -12.45 6.14 -10.74
CA LYS A 81 -11.97 5.41 -9.56
C LYS A 81 -11.63 6.35 -8.40
N LYS A 82 -11.06 7.53 -8.67
CA LYS A 82 -10.81 8.54 -7.64
C LYS A 82 -12.11 9.11 -7.09
N ALA A 83 -13.07 9.44 -7.96
CA ALA A 83 -14.38 9.95 -7.56
C ALA A 83 -15.11 8.99 -6.61
N ARG A 84 -15.10 7.67 -6.91
CA ARG A 84 -15.70 6.64 -6.06
C ARG A 84 -15.04 6.46 -4.69
N ARG A 85 -13.80 6.94 -4.50
CA ARG A 85 -13.05 6.84 -3.25
C ARG A 85 -13.25 8.05 -2.33
N LEU A 86 -13.81 9.15 -2.85
CA LEU A 86 -14.13 10.31 -2.02
C LEU A 86 -15.40 9.99 -1.23
N PRO A 87 -15.39 10.06 0.11
CA PRO A 87 -16.60 9.91 0.89
C PRO A 87 -17.61 11.00 0.51
N GLU A 88 -18.89 10.65 0.40
CA GLU A 88 -20.01 11.58 0.23
C GLU A 88 -20.17 12.47 1.47
N LYS A 89 -19.26 13.44 1.65
CA LYS A 89 -19.42 14.57 2.57
C LYS A 89 -18.76 15.80 1.96
N LEU A 90 -19.55 16.54 1.20
CA LEU A 90 -19.48 18.00 1.10
C LEU A 90 -20.72 18.55 1.82
#